data_AF-A0A7S0LR28-F1
#
_entry.id   AF-A0A7S0LR28-F1
#
_cell.length_a   1.000
_cell.length_b   1.000
_cell.length_c   1.000
_cell.angle_alpha   90.00
_cell.angle_beta   90.00
_cell.angle_gamma   90.00
#
_symmetry.space_group_name_H-M   'P 1'
#
loop_
_entity.id
_entity.type
_entity.pdbx_description
1 polymer ?
#
loop_
_entity_poly.entity_id
_entity_poly.type
_entity_poly.pdbx_seq_one_letter_code
_entity_poly.pdbx_strand_id
1 'polypeptide(L)'
;DEEAPLDYGDNILDVEPLEAIQMELDEDEDEAVIDWLYEGAKPLQHSKFVNGTSYKKWTLPLPIMANLHRLSSQLLSDLCDRNYFYLFDINSFITAKSLNMAIPGGPKFEPLHR
;
A
#
# COMPACT_ATOMS: atom_id res chain seq x y z
N ASP A 1 33.53 -7.32 5.26
CA ASP A 1 33.08 -6.59 6.46
C ASP A 1 34.15 -5.68 7.09
N GLU A 2 35.35 -5.55 6.50
CA GLU A 2 36.46 -4.73 7.04
C GLU A 2 36.50 -3.29 6.49
N GLU A 3 35.55 -2.90 5.63
CA GLU A 3 35.53 -1.56 5.05
C GLU A 3 34.87 -0.58 6.03
N ALA A 4 35.53 0.55 6.29
CA ALA A 4 35.01 1.59 7.15
C ALA A 4 33.79 2.26 6.50
N PRO A 5 32.79 2.71 7.28
CA PRO A 5 31.64 3.42 6.74
C PRO A 5 32.08 4.70 6.01
N LEU A 6 31.50 4.92 4.83
CA LEU A 6 31.76 6.10 4.00
C LEU A 6 31.24 7.36 4.68
N ASP A 7 32.00 8.44 4.58
CA ASP A 7 31.56 9.76 5.02
C ASP A 7 30.55 10.36 4.04
N TYR A 8 29.48 10.93 4.58
CA TYR A 8 28.39 11.51 3.79
C TYR A 8 28.83 12.81 3.09
N GLY A 9 29.62 13.64 3.77
CA GLY A 9 30.05 14.94 3.24
C GLY A 9 30.94 14.77 2.01
N ASP A 10 31.90 13.86 2.08
CA ASP A 10 32.87 13.67 1.01
C ASP A 10 32.34 12.85 -0.18
N ASN A 11 31.40 11.91 0.05
CA ASN A 11 31.02 10.91 -0.97
C ASN A 11 29.58 11.03 -1.48
N ILE A 12 28.67 11.70 -0.76
CA ILE A 12 27.23 11.63 -1.06
C ILE A 12 26.61 13.03 -1.23
N LEU A 13 27.03 14.03 -0.45
CA LEU A 13 26.37 15.34 -0.41
C LEU A 13 26.29 16.03 -1.78
N ASP A 14 27.35 15.94 -2.58
CA ASP A 14 27.43 16.60 -3.90
C ASP A 14 26.99 15.69 -5.06
N VAL A 15 26.54 14.46 -4.78
CA VAL A 15 26.12 13.50 -5.80
C VAL A 15 24.59 13.57 -5.94
N GLU A 16 24.12 13.94 -7.13
CA GLU A 16 22.70 13.90 -7.43
C GLU A 16 22.19 12.45 -7.41
N PRO A 17 21.08 12.17 -6.71
CA PRO A 17 20.45 10.87 -6.76
C PRO A 17 20.04 10.50 -8.17
N LEU A 18 20.10 9.20 -8.47
CA LEU A 18 19.54 8.67 -9.70
C LEU A 18 18.03 8.89 -9.73
N GLU A 19 17.49 8.92 -10.95
CA GLU A 19 16.06 9.02 -11.17
C GLU A 19 15.30 7.89 -10.45
N ALA A 20 14.23 8.27 -9.75
CA ALA A 20 13.39 7.32 -9.04
C ALA A 20 12.55 6.52 -10.03
N ILE A 21 12.09 5.33 -9.61
CA ILE A 21 11.10 4.58 -10.38
C ILE A 21 9.78 5.35 -10.32
N GLN A 22 9.41 5.97 -11.43
CA GLN A 22 8.12 6.62 -11.63
C GLN A 22 7.43 5.97 -12.84
N MET A 23 6.14 5.72 -12.70
CA MET A 23 5.34 5.25 -13.83
C MET A 23 5.06 6.42 -14.77
N GLU A 24 5.10 6.18 -16.07
CA GLU A 24 4.60 7.14 -17.06
C GLU A 24 3.07 7.24 -16.92
N LEU A 25 2.60 8.43 -16.54
CA LEU A 25 1.18 8.74 -16.37
C LEU A 25 0.66 9.41 -17.64
N ASP A 26 -0.61 9.17 -17.95
CA ASP A 26 -1.27 9.76 -19.11
C ASP A 26 -1.76 11.18 -18.78
N GLU A 27 -1.45 12.16 -19.64
CA GLU A 27 -1.76 13.58 -19.38
C GLU A 27 -3.28 13.85 -19.32
N ASP A 28 -4.09 13.08 -20.06
CA ASP A 28 -5.54 13.26 -20.12
C ASP A 28 -6.27 12.39 -19.08
N GLU A 29 -5.89 11.11 -18.96
CA GLU A 29 -6.53 10.19 -18.02
C GLU A 29 -6.10 10.43 -16.58
N ASP A 30 -4.82 10.75 -16.33
CA ASP A 30 -4.23 10.89 -14.99
C ASP A 30 -4.09 12.34 -14.51
N GLU A 31 -4.65 13.31 -15.23
CA GLU A 31 -4.60 14.75 -14.93
C GLU A 31 -4.84 15.06 -13.44
N ALA A 32 -5.78 14.37 -12.80
CA ALA A 32 -6.14 14.62 -11.40
C ALA A 32 -5.02 14.28 -10.38
N VAL A 33 -4.04 13.46 -10.75
CA VAL A 33 -3.00 12.92 -9.85
C VAL A 33 -1.57 13.16 -10.35
N ILE A 34 -1.39 13.43 -11.64
CA ILE A 34 -0.09 13.48 -12.32
C ILE A 34 0.94 14.40 -11.64
N ASP A 35 0.51 15.57 -11.17
CA ASP A 35 1.41 16.59 -10.61
C ASP A 35 2.00 16.24 -9.24
N TRP A 36 1.32 15.37 -8.47
CA TRP A 36 1.62 15.23 -7.04
C TRP A 36 1.76 13.78 -6.57
N LEU A 37 1.41 12.78 -7.38
CA LEU A 37 1.43 11.37 -6.96
C LEU A 37 2.83 10.93 -6.47
N TYR A 38 3.88 11.41 -7.14
CA TYR A 38 5.28 11.13 -6.81
C TYR A 38 6.00 12.32 -6.13
N GLU A 39 5.27 13.33 -5.68
CA GLU A 39 5.85 14.50 -5.00
C GLU A 39 6.21 14.16 -3.55
N GLY A 40 7.51 14.08 -3.26
CA GLY A 40 8.06 14.11 -1.90
C GLY A 40 7.37 13.21 -0.87
N ALA A 41 7.52 13.55 0.41
CA ALA A 41 6.97 12.73 1.50
C ALA A 41 5.53 13.10 1.87
N LYS A 42 5.04 14.29 1.47
CA LYS A 42 3.75 14.86 1.91
C LYS A 42 3.07 15.63 0.77
N PRO A 43 2.68 14.96 -0.31
CA PRO A 43 1.98 15.62 -1.40
C PRO A 43 0.66 16.22 -0.91
N LEU A 44 0.20 17.28 -1.57
CA LEU A 44 -1.04 18.00 -1.23
C LEU A 44 -1.05 18.71 0.14
N GLN A 45 0.05 18.74 0.90
CA GLN A 45 0.13 19.34 2.24
C GLN A 45 -0.39 20.79 2.32
N HIS A 46 -0.20 21.56 1.26
CA HIS A 46 -0.61 22.96 1.15
C HIS A 46 -1.97 23.16 0.47
N SER A 47 -2.70 22.07 0.20
CA SER A 47 -4.01 22.09 -0.43
C SER A 47 -5.14 22.03 0.62
N LYS A 48 -6.38 22.27 0.15
CA LYS A 48 -7.61 22.05 0.94
C LYS A 48 -7.93 20.57 1.20
N PHE A 49 -7.21 19.65 0.55
CA PHE A 49 -7.50 18.23 0.59
C PHE A 49 -6.93 17.54 1.83
N VAL A 50 -6.00 18.17 2.53
CA VAL A 50 -5.43 17.64 3.78
C VAL A 50 -5.47 18.70 4.88
N ASN A 51 -5.44 18.26 6.14
CA ASN A 51 -5.57 19.15 7.30
C ASN A 51 -4.30 19.95 7.65
N GLY A 52 -3.39 20.16 6.69
CA GLY A 52 -2.12 20.87 6.85
C GLY A 52 -0.95 19.98 7.27
N THR A 53 0.04 20.58 7.96
CA THR A 53 1.34 19.95 8.30
C THR A 53 1.23 18.70 9.15
N SER A 54 0.14 18.58 9.91
CA SER A 54 -0.17 17.39 10.71
C SER A 54 -0.43 16.16 9.84
N TYR A 55 -0.93 16.34 8.61
CA TYR A 55 -1.12 15.29 7.60
C TYR A 55 -1.85 14.03 8.13
N LYS A 56 -2.91 14.22 8.91
CA LYS A 56 -3.66 13.13 9.57
C LYS A 56 -5.00 12.82 8.93
N LYS A 57 -5.58 13.80 8.24
CA LYS A 57 -6.91 13.70 7.64
C LYS A 57 -6.85 14.23 6.22
N TRP A 58 -7.49 13.50 5.33
CA TRP A 58 -7.62 13.85 3.93
C TRP A 58 -9.08 13.77 3.50
N THR A 59 -9.45 14.62 2.54
CA THR A 59 -10.76 14.63 1.88
C THR A 59 -10.49 14.86 0.40
N LEU A 60 -10.64 13.81 -0.41
CA LEU A 60 -10.33 13.86 -1.84
C LEU A 60 -11.63 13.89 -2.66
N PRO A 61 -11.66 14.66 -3.76
CA PRO A 61 -12.79 14.68 -4.69
C PRO A 61 -12.85 13.37 -5.50
N LEU A 62 -14.03 13.08 -6.04
CA LEU A 62 -14.29 11.83 -6.77
C LEU A 62 -13.32 11.56 -7.94
N PRO A 63 -12.92 12.53 -8.78
CA PRO A 63 -11.98 12.28 -9.88
C PRO A 63 -10.62 11.74 -9.39
N ILE A 64 -10.10 12.30 -8.30
CA ILE A 64 -8.84 11.83 -7.69
C ILE A 64 -9.00 10.40 -7.18
N MET A 65 -10.09 10.11 -6.46
CA MET A 65 -10.34 8.77 -5.92
C MET A 65 -10.52 7.73 -7.03
N ALA A 66 -11.19 8.08 -8.12
CA ALA A 66 -11.38 7.22 -9.28
C ALA A 66 -10.04 6.86 -9.95
N ASN A 67 -9.17 7.85 -10.16
CA ASN A 67 -7.84 7.61 -10.73
C ASN A 67 -6.96 6.74 -9.82
N LEU A 68 -6.89 7.06 -8.53
CA LEU A 68 -6.13 6.23 -7.59
C LEU A 68 -6.63 4.78 -7.54
N HIS A 69 -7.94 4.56 -7.62
CA HIS A 69 -8.52 3.23 -7.70
C HIS A 69 -8.13 2.51 -9.01
N ARG A 70 -8.17 3.21 -10.15
CA ARG A 70 -7.74 2.66 -11.46
C ARG A 70 -6.26 2.25 -11.44
N LEU A 71 -5.37 3.12 -10.95
CA LEU A 71 -3.94 2.86 -10.87
C LEU A 71 -3.60 1.72 -9.90
N SER A 72 -4.36 1.56 -8.81
CA SER A 72 -4.15 0.49 -7.82
C SER A 72 -4.81 -0.85 -8.17
N SER A 73 -5.47 -0.95 -9.33
CA SER A 73 -6.17 -2.17 -9.78
C SER A 73 -5.29 -3.42 -9.81
N GLN A 74 -3.99 -3.28 -10.08
CA GLN A 74 -3.05 -4.41 -10.07
C GLN A 74 -2.80 -5.01 -8.67
N LEU A 75 -3.09 -4.24 -7.62
CA LEU A 75 -2.86 -4.62 -6.23
C LEU A 75 -4.16 -4.94 -5.48
N LEU A 76 -5.28 -4.35 -5.91
CA LEU A 76 -6.59 -4.56 -5.32
C LEU A 76 -7.22 -5.85 -5.87
N SER A 77 -8.07 -6.46 -5.06
CA SER A 77 -8.84 -7.64 -5.47
C SER A 77 -10.20 -7.24 -6.02
N ASP A 78 -10.61 -7.88 -7.12
CA ASP A 78 -11.93 -7.70 -7.73
C ASP A 78 -13.06 -8.43 -6.98
N LEU A 79 -12.76 -9.06 -5.84
CA LEU A 79 -13.70 -9.85 -5.05
C LEU A 79 -14.72 -8.97 -4.33
N CYS A 80 -15.88 -8.79 -4.95
CA CYS A 80 -16.99 -8.00 -4.38
C CYS A 80 -17.92 -8.81 -3.46
N ASP A 81 -18.03 -10.13 -3.67
CA ASP A 81 -18.92 -10.98 -2.87
C ASP A 81 -18.21 -11.52 -1.62
N ARG A 82 -18.78 -11.20 -0.45
CA ARG A 82 -18.29 -11.70 0.84
C ARG A 82 -18.40 -13.22 0.96
N ASN A 83 -19.31 -13.85 0.22
CA ASN A 83 -19.46 -15.31 0.20
C ASN A 83 -18.24 -16.03 -0.38
N TYR A 84 -17.38 -15.33 -1.13
CA TYR A 84 -16.10 -15.88 -1.58
C TYR A 84 -15.26 -16.40 -0.41
N PHE A 85 -15.35 -15.76 0.76
CA PHE A 85 -14.62 -16.14 1.98
C PHE A 85 -15.36 -17.16 2.84
N TYR A 86 -16.38 -17.86 2.31
CA TYR A 86 -17.05 -18.91 3.06
C TYR A 86 -16.05 -20.00 3.47
N LEU A 87 -15.98 -20.29 4.78
CA LEU A 87 -14.96 -21.15 5.40
C LEU A 87 -13.51 -20.66 5.26
N PHE A 88 -13.31 -19.44 4.76
CA PHE A 88 -11.98 -18.83 4.58
C PHE A 88 -11.92 -17.44 5.25
N ASP A 89 -12.68 -17.28 6.34
CA ASP A 89 -12.66 -16.12 7.21
C ASP A 89 -11.97 -16.44 8.55
N ILE A 90 -11.69 -15.39 9.33
CA ILE A 90 -10.97 -15.53 10.60
C ILE A 90 -11.69 -16.44 11.59
N ASN A 91 -13.04 -16.42 11.63
CA ASN A 91 -13.80 -17.27 12.55
C ASN A 91 -13.68 -18.73 12.15
N SER A 92 -13.77 -19.05 10.87
CA SER A 92 -13.59 -20.42 10.37
C SER A 92 -12.20 -20.95 10.71
N PHE A 93 -11.15 -20.14 10.59
CA PHE A 93 -9.80 -20.55 10.99
C PHE A 93 -9.65 -20.78 12.49
N ILE A 94 -10.26 -19.94 13.33
CA ILE A 94 -10.27 -20.14 14.79
C ILE A 94 -10.97 -21.44 15.16
N THR A 95 -12.13 -21.72 14.54
CA THR A 95 -12.88 -22.96 14.77
C THR A 95 -12.11 -24.18 14.29
N ALA A 96 -11.52 -24.14 13.09
CA ALA A 96 -10.71 -25.22 12.55
C ALA A 96 -9.51 -25.55 13.46
N LYS A 97 -8.78 -24.51 13.91
CA LYS A 97 -7.69 -24.64 14.90
C LYS A 97 -8.17 -25.30 16.20
N SER A 98 -9.29 -24.83 16.75
CA SER A 98 -9.82 -25.32 18.03
C SER A 98 -10.25 -26.78 17.96
N LEU A 99 -10.78 -27.21 16.82
CA LEU A 99 -11.23 -28.59 16.58
C LEU A 99 -10.13 -29.51 16.03
N ASN A 100 -8.90 -29.01 15.87
CA ASN A 100 -7.80 -29.73 15.23
C ASN A 100 -8.18 -30.27 13.83
N MET A 101 -8.93 -29.47 13.07
CA MET A 101 -9.30 -29.72 11.67
C MET A 101 -8.56 -28.74 10.75
N ALA A 102 -8.32 -29.16 9.52
CA ALA A 102 -7.71 -28.32 8.49
C ALA A 102 -8.68 -28.08 7.34
N ILE A 103 -8.88 -26.81 6.99
CA ILE A 103 -9.66 -26.40 5.81
C ILE A 103 -8.76 -26.58 4.58
N PRO A 104 -9.23 -27.18 3.47
CA PRO A 104 -8.44 -27.28 2.24
C PRO A 104 -7.93 -25.92 1.77
N GLY A 105 -6.63 -25.80 1.46
CA GLY A 105 -5.98 -24.53 1.10
C GLY A 105 -5.76 -23.56 2.28
N GLY A 106 -6.24 -23.90 3.48
CA GLY A 106 -6.07 -23.13 4.70
C GLY A 106 -4.85 -23.55 5.55
N PRO A 107 -4.54 -22.78 6.60
CA PRO A 107 -3.44 -23.08 7.51
C PRO A 107 -3.73 -24.33 8.37
N LYS A 108 -2.65 -25.00 8.82
CA LYS A 108 -2.70 -26.13 9.76
C LYS A 108 -2.08 -25.71 11.09
N PHE A 109 -2.62 -26.25 12.18
CA PHE A 109 -2.20 -25.93 13.53
C PHE A 109 -1.98 -27.21 14.36
N GLU A 110 -1.25 -27.08 15.46
CA GLU A 110 -1.13 -28.15 16.43
C GLU A 110 -2.43 -28.31 17.25
N PRO A 111 -2.76 -29.54 17.72
CA PRO A 111 -3.97 -29.81 18.48
C PRO A 111 -3.98 -29.04 19.81
N LEU A 112 -5.12 -28.38 20.13
CA LEU A 112 -5.30 -27.68 21.40
C LEU A 112 -5.44 -28.65 22.58
N HIS A 113 -6.08 -29.80 22.36
CA HIS A 113 -6.24 -30.87 23.32
C HIS A 113 -5.68 -32.17 22.73
N ARG A 114 -4.94 -32.91 23.56
CA ARG A 114 -4.39 -34.24 23.23
C ARG A 114 -5.31 -35.33 23.76
#